data_AF-A0A7Y5Q2X6-F1
#
_entry.id   AF-A0A7Y5Q2X6-F1
#
_cell.length_a   1.000
_cell.length_b   1.000
_cell.length_c   1.000
_cell.angle_alpha   90.00
_cell.angle_beta   90.00
_cell.angle_gamma   90.00
#
_symmetry.space_group_name_H-M   'P 1'
#
loop_
_entity.id
_entity.type
_entity.pdbx_description
1 polymer ?
#
loop_
_entity_poly.entity_id
_entity_poly.type
_entity_poly.pdbx_seq_one_letter_code
_entity_poly.pdbx_strand_id
1 'polypeptide(L)'
;PTDPASERATWERLRPLAASLARPLVAVGRYGVEARAARVGQRLILNLCNYRPESETVALPDGFHDAFTGAAVGAALELAPLLPRLLINATAAPP
;
A
#
# COMPACT_ATOMS: atom_id res chain seq x y z
N PRO A 1 7.72 -25.57 -5.97
CA PRO A 1 6.64 -24.57 -5.74
C PRO A 1 6.11 -24.70 -4.31
N THR A 2 6.25 -23.66 -3.49
CA THR A 2 5.54 -23.55 -2.20
C THR A 2 4.05 -23.43 -2.49
N ASP A 3 3.22 -24.24 -1.82
CA ASP A 3 1.78 -24.15 -2.03
C ASP A 3 1.27 -22.75 -1.60
N PRO A 4 0.26 -22.16 -2.28
CA PRO A 4 -0.21 -20.80 -2.00
C PRO A 4 -0.69 -20.57 -0.56
N ALA A 5 -1.21 -21.60 0.12
CA ALA A 5 -1.60 -21.51 1.53
C ALA A 5 -0.38 -21.44 2.45
N SER A 6 0.70 -22.18 2.15
CA SER A 6 1.97 -22.11 2.88
C SER A 6 2.67 -20.75 2.72
N GLU A 7 2.61 -20.14 1.54
CA GLU A 7 3.16 -18.80 1.32
C GLU A 7 2.35 -17.72 2.06
N ARG A 8 1.01 -17.83 2.03
CA ARG A 8 0.12 -16.95 2.79
C ARG A 8 0.38 -17.05 4.30
N ALA A 9 0.48 -18.26 4.84
CA ALA A 9 0.76 -18.47 6.26
C ALA A 9 2.14 -17.90 6.66
N THR A 10 3.15 -18.05 5.79
CA THR A 10 4.48 -17.48 6.01
C THR A 10 4.43 -15.95 6.02
N TRP A 11 3.72 -15.34 5.07
CA TRP A 11 3.57 -13.90 5.00
C TRP A 11 2.82 -13.33 6.20
N GLU A 12 1.68 -13.93 6.59
CA GLU A 12 0.90 -13.51 7.76
C GLU A 12 1.73 -13.57 9.05
N ARG A 13 2.59 -14.59 9.19
CA ARG A 13 3.53 -14.73 10.31
C ARG A 13 4.63 -13.67 10.32
N LEU A 14 5.16 -13.29 9.17
CA LEU A 14 6.27 -12.32 9.06
C LEU A 14 5.80 -10.86 9.04
N ARG A 15 4.53 -10.60 8.73
CA ARG A 15 3.94 -9.26 8.65
C ARG A 15 4.21 -8.38 9.89
N PRO A 16 4.07 -8.85 11.14
CA PRO A 16 4.38 -8.03 12.31
C PRO A 16 5.87 -7.65 12.43
N LEU A 17 6.78 -8.55 12.02
CA LEU A 17 8.22 -8.29 12.03
C LEU A 17 8.59 -7.25 10.96
N ALA A 18 8.05 -7.37 9.75
CA ALA A 18 8.20 -6.35 8.72
C ALA A 18 7.73 -4.98 9.24
N ALA A 19 6.60 -4.95 9.96
CA ALA A 19 6.04 -3.73 10.56
C ALA A 19 6.92 -3.07 11.60
N SER A 20 7.77 -3.82 12.31
CA SER A 20 8.73 -3.28 13.28
C SER A 20 10.01 -2.71 12.65
N LEU A 21 10.35 -3.10 11.42
CA LEU A 21 11.63 -2.78 10.77
C LEU A 21 11.53 -1.59 9.80
N ALA A 22 10.32 -1.08 9.55
CA ALA A 22 10.07 0.03 8.65
C ALA A 22 9.10 1.03 9.27
N ARG A 23 9.13 2.29 8.80
CA ARG A 23 8.05 3.28 9.03
C ARG A 23 6.68 2.60 8.90
N PRO A 24 5.68 2.96 9.73
CA PRO A 24 4.56 2.10 10.06
C PRO A 24 3.95 1.44 8.81
N LEU A 25 4.13 0.13 8.71
CA LEU A 25 3.43 -0.69 7.74
C LEU A 25 1.94 -0.63 8.08
N VAL A 26 1.16 -0.11 7.15
CA VAL A 26 -0.30 -0.16 7.25
C VAL A 26 -0.70 -1.52 6.72
N ALA A 27 -1.38 -2.32 7.55
CA ALA A 27 -1.91 -3.59 7.10
C ALA A 27 -2.95 -3.34 5.99
N VAL A 28 -2.64 -3.74 4.76
CA VAL A 28 -3.56 -3.63 3.60
C VAL A 28 -4.61 -4.75 3.61
N GLY A 29 -4.52 -5.69 4.55
CA GLY A 29 -5.44 -6.82 4.67
C GLY A 29 -5.40 -7.82 3.50
N ARG A 30 -4.48 -7.66 2.54
CA ARG A 30 -4.39 -8.45 1.32
C ARG A 30 -3.04 -9.14 1.19
N TYR A 31 -3.05 -10.45 0.96
CA TYR A 31 -1.83 -11.26 0.82
C TYR A 31 -0.97 -10.75 -0.35
N GLY A 32 0.35 -10.65 -0.12
CA GLY A 32 1.32 -10.25 -1.13
C GLY A 32 1.29 -8.76 -1.48
N VAL A 33 0.49 -7.93 -0.80
CA VAL A 33 0.52 -6.47 -0.96
C VAL A 33 1.09 -5.81 0.29
N GLU A 34 2.10 -4.97 0.10
CA GLU A 34 2.65 -4.13 1.17
C GLU A 34 2.19 -2.68 1.02
N ALA A 35 1.83 -2.03 2.14
CA ALA A 35 1.67 -0.58 2.21
C ALA A 35 2.54 0.00 3.31
N ARG A 36 3.28 1.06 2.98
CA ARG A 36 4.12 1.80 3.91
C ARG A 36 3.65 3.24 3.97
N ALA A 37 3.38 3.73 5.18
CA ALA A 37 2.91 5.09 5.37
C ALA A 37 4.01 5.97 5.99
N ALA A 38 4.06 7.23 5.56
CA ALA A 38 4.87 8.27 6.19
C ALA A 38 4.09 9.58 6.25
N ARG A 39 4.26 10.34 7.35
CA ARG A 39 3.71 11.69 7.46
C ARG A 39 4.81 12.71 7.21
N VAL A 40 4.55 13.69 6.34
CA VAL A 40 5.45 14.80 6.00
C VAL A 40 4.65 16.10 6.12
N GLY A 41 4.89 16.85 7.19
CA GLY A 41 4.02 17.98 7.56
C GLY A 41 2.59 17.51 7.81
N GLN A 42 1.62 18.15 7.15
CA GLN A 42 0.20 17.79 7.21
C GLN A 42 -0.20 16.67 6.22
N ARG A 43 0.74 16.16 5.41
CA ARG A 43 0.48 15.17 4.36
C ARG A 43 0.83 13.77 4.82
N LEU A 44 -0.01 12.81 4.44
CA LEU A 44 0.17 11.37 4.51
C LEU A 44 0.60 10.87 3.13
N ILE A 45 1.73 10.17 3.09
CA ILE A 45 2.29 9.53 1.92
C ILE A 45 2.16 8.03 2.10
N LEU A 46 1.65 7.33 1.10
CA LEU A 46 1.54 5.87 1.04
C LEU A 46 2.40 5.34 -0.11
N ASN A 47 3.24 4.34 0.16
CA ASN A 47 3.90 3.54 -0.86
C ASN A 47 3.27 2.14 -0.87
N LEU A 48 2.71 1.75 -2.00
CA LEU A 48 2.03 0.47 -2.21
C LEU A 48 2.84 -0.39 -3.17
N CYS A 49 3.05 -1.66 -2.86
CA CYS A 49 3.70 -2.59 -3.77
C CYS A 49 2.99 -3.94 -3.76
N ASN A 50 2.69 -4.47 -4.94
CA ASN A 50 2.12 -5.79 -5.13
C ASN A 50 3.23 -6.78 -5.49
N TYR A 51 3.50 -7.75 -4.63
CA TYR A 51 4.47 -8.83 -4.83
C TYR A 51 3.85 -10.11 -5.39
N ARG A 52 2.56 -10.09 -5.73
CA ARG A 52 1.87 -11.19 -6.40
C ARG A 52 2.25 -11.20 -7.89
N PRO A 53 2.17 -12.37 -8.55
CA PRO A 53 2.42 -12.47 -9.99
C PRO A 53 1.29 -11.86 -10.84
N GLU A 54 0.15 -11.53 -10.24
CA GLU A 54 -1.05 -11.00 -10.90
C GLU A 54 -1.41 -9.62 -10.34
N SER A 55 -2.16 -8.83 -11.11
CA SER A 55 -2.71 -7.55 -10.64
C SER A 55 -3.62 -7.77 -9.43
N GLU A 56 -3.59 -6.82 -8.50
CA GLU A 56 -4.44 -6.85 -7.31
C GLU A 56 -5.13 -5.50 -7.13
N THR A 57 -6.42 -5.53 -6.76
CA THR A 57 -7.16 -4.32 -6.41
C THR A 57 -7.15 -4.12 -4.90
N VAL A 58 -6.79 -2.92 -4.45
CA VAL A 58 -6.83 -2.53 -3.04
C VAL A 58 -7.85 -1.42 -2.83
N ALA A 59 -8.55 -1.47 -1.70
CA ALA A 59 -9.36 -0.36 -1.25
C ALA A 59 -8.47 0.72 -0.64
N LEU A 60 -8.74 1.98 -0.95
CA LEU A 60 -8.05 3.14 -0.41
C LEU A 60 -9.07 4.13 0.16
N PRO A 61 -8.72 4.87 1.23
CA PRO A 61 -9.50 6.03 1.63
C PRO A 61 -9.55 7.06 0.50
N ASP A 62 -10.62 7.85 0.45
CA ASP A 62 -10.71 8.97 -0.49
C ASP A 62 -9.64 10.05 -0.21
N GLY A 63 -9.37 10.87 -1.22
CA GLY A 63 -8.50 12.05 -1.10
C GLY A 63 -7.02 11.78 -1.36
N PHE A 64 -6.66 10.62 -1.92
CA PHE A 64 -5.31 10.35 -2.40
C PHE A 64 -5.12 10.74 -3.87
N HIS A 65 -3.91 11.18 -4.18
CA HIS A 65 -3.45 11.47 -5.53
C HIS A 65 -2.18 10.66 -5.80
N ASP A 66 -2.00 10.24 -7.04
CA ASP A 66 -0.75 9.66 -7.49
C ASP A 66 0.35 10.74 -7.48
N ALA A 67 1.46 10.46 -6.78
CA ALA A 67 2.51 11.45 -6.53
C ALA A 67 3.25 11.89 -7.80
N PHE A 68 3.25 11.07 -8.85
CA PHE A 68 3.99 11.33 -10.08
C PHE A 68 3.12 12.01 -11.12
N THR A 69 1.84 11.62 -11.22
CA THR A 69 0.91 12.12 -12.23
C THR A 69 -0.01 13.23 -11.71
N GLY A 70 -0.16 13.35 -10.38
CA GLY A 70 -1.13 14.26 -9.74
C GLY A 70 -2.59 13.82 -9.88
N ALA A 71 -2.87 12.73 -10.61
CA ALA A 71 -4.21 12.23 -10.85
C ALA A 71 -4.87 11.80 -9.53
N ALA A 72 -6.13 12.16 -9.35
CA ALA A 72 -6.93 11.67 -8.23
C ALA A 72 -7.08 10.15 -8.33
N VAL A 73 -6.94 9.47 -7.20
CA VAL A 73 -7.15 8.02 -7.09
C VAL A 73 -8.49 7.81 -6.40
N GLY A 74 -9.36 7.00 -7.02
CA GLY A 74 -10.64 6.64 -6.44
C GLY A 74 -10.51 5.68 -5.24
N ALA A 75 -11.65 5.28 -4.68
CA ALA A 75 -11.71 4.37 -3.53
C ALA A 75 -11.12 2.96 -3.78
N ALA A 76 -10.85 2.60 -5.04
CA ALA A 76 -10.19 1.37 -5.44
C ALA A 76 -9.02 1.67 -6.39
N LEU A 77 -7.88 1.02 -6.16
CA LEU A 77 -6.68 1.14 -6.99
C LEU A 77 -6.21 -0.23 -7.44
N GLU A 78 -5.98 -0.38 -8.74
CA GLU A 78 -5.29 -1.55 -9.29
C GLU A 78 -3.77 -1.38 -9.16
N LEU A 79 -3.12 -2.43 -8.64
CA LEU A 79 -1.68 -2.53 -8.49
C LEU A 79 -1.14 -3.64 -9.40
N ALA A 80 -0.38 -3.23 -10.42
CA ALA A 80 0.34 -4.17 -11.26
C ALA A 80 1.44 -4.92 -10.46
N PRO A 81 1.79 -6.15 -10.86
CA PRO A 81 2.90 -6.89 -10.25
C PRO A 81 4.20 -6.10 -10.22
N LEU A 82 4.83 -6.04 -9.05
CA LEU A 82 6.16 -5.47 -8.78
C LEU A 82 6.32 -3.99 -9.20
N LEU A 83 5.21 -3.27 -9.41
CA LEU A 83 5.22 -1.85 -9.75
C LEU A 83 4.77 -1.01 -8.54
N PRO A 84 5.69 -0.33 -7.85
CA PRO A 84 5.33 0.51 -6.70
C PRO A 84 4.45 1.69 -7.11
N ARG A 85 3.48 2.03 -6.26
CA ARG A 85 2.63 3.23 -6.40
C ARG A 85 2.84 4.12 -5.19
N LEU A 86 3.21 5.37 -5.45
CA LEU A 86 3.37 6.39 -4.42
C LEU A 86 2.17 7.32 -4.45
N LEU A 87 1.43 7.38 -3.35
CA LEU A 87 0.25 8.19 -3.20
C LEU A 87 0.45 9.24 -2.11
N ILE A 88 -0.15 10.41 -2.29
CA ILE A 88 -0.11 11.50 -1.31
C ILE A 88 -1.55 11.95 -1.09
N ASN A 89 -1.98 12.07 0.16
CA ASN A 89 -3.29 12.67 0.41
C ASN A 89 -3.23 14.17 0.09
N ALA A 90 -4.22 14.67 -0.64
CA ALA A 90 -4.41 16.10 -0.70
C ALA A 90 -4.78 16.56 0.70
N THR A 91 -3.93 17.37 1.32
CA THR A 91 -4.36 18.16 2.46
C THR A 91 -5.55 18.99 2.00
N ALA A 92 -6.69 18.85 2.67
CA ALA A 92 -7.67 19.92 2.69
C ALA A 92 -6.92 21.20 3.09
N ALA A 93 -7.15 22.29 2.36
CA ALA A 93 -6.66 23.60 2.78
C ALA A 93 -7.08 23.83 4.25
N PRO A 94 -6.22 24.46 5.08
CA PRO A 94 -6.68 24.85 6.41
C PRO A 94 -7.95 25.72 6.26
N PRO A 95 -8.92 25.59 7.19
CA PRO A 95 -10.14 26.40 7.18
C PRO A 95 -9.84 27.90 7.23
#